data_AF-W7T3S0-F1
#
_entry.id   AF-W7T3S0-F1
#
_cell.length_a   1.000
_cell.length_b   1.000
_cell.length_c   1.000
_cell.angle_alpha   90.00
_cell.angle_beta   90.00
_cell.angle_gamma   90.00
#
_symmetry.space_group_name_H-M   'P 1'
#
loop_
_entity.id
_entity.type
_entity.pdbx_description
1 polymer ?
#
loop_
_entity_poly.entity_id
_entity_poly.type
_entity_poly.pdbx_seq_one_letter_code
_entity_poly.pdbx_strand_id
1 'polypeptide(L)'
;MIACIAVVGKKNELLYLKPFLAQPDASSDYFLSFHFIAHSALDAFDERSKSVSRRPSPSFPSPASTNDMFLGYLCPIEEFRVYGYKTSTQIKFLAILTENNPVRENDLKSVFQGLHILYVSYLQSPFSPLTGKITSERFSKGVERQVVVYNQSISSNSAHEGGGGLATLSSSRLLPSTSSISASFSSSLTSGT
;
A
#
# COMPACT_ATOMS: atom_id res chain seq x y z
N MET A 1 -6.82 -1.85 5.88
CA MET A 1 -5.96 -0.70 5.54
C MET A 1 -4.57 -0.95 6.11
N ILE A 2 -3.52 -0.31 5.58
CA ILE A 2 -2.20 -0.30 6.22
C ILE A 2 -2.28 0.61 7.45
N ALA A 3 -2.04 0.02 8.62
CA ALA A 3 -2.02 0.69 9.91
C ALA A 3 -0.63 1.21 10.25
N CYS A 4 0.42 0.47 9.89
CA CYS A 4 1.80 0.85 10.16
C CYS A 4 2.76 0.25 9.13
N ILE A 5 3.81 1.00 8.80
CA ILE A 5 4.96 0.50 8.03
C ILE A 5 6.19 0.51 8.93
N ALA A 6 6.93 -0.59 8.90
CA ALA A 6 8.19 -0.73 9.62
C ALA A 6 9.32 -1.17 8.68
N VAL A 7 10.51 -0.62 8.89
CA VAL A 7 11.75 -1.02 8.23
C VAL A 7 12.70 -1.52 9.30
N VAL A 8 13.12 -2.77 9.16
CA VAL A 8 14.02 -3.45 10.08
C VAL A 8 15.32 -3.77 9.36
N GLY A 9 16.43 -3.41 9.99
CA GLY A 9 17.76 -3.64 9.47
C GLY A 9 18.22 -5.09 9.60
N LYS A 10 19.46 -5.32 9.17
CA LYS A 10 20.06 -6.66 9.09
C LYS A 10 20.38 -7.28 10.45
N LYS A 11 20.57 -6.46 11.50
CA LYS A 11 20.79 -6.89 12.89
C LYS A 11 19.49 -6.87 13.69
N ASN A 12 18.34 -6.92 13.01
CA ASN A 12 17.01 -6.80 13.62
C ASN A 12 16.79 -5.47 14.37
N GLU A 13 17.51 -4.41 13.97
CA GLU A 13 17.31 -3.06 14.47
C GLU A 13 16.14 -2.37 13.76
N LEU A 14 15.22 -1.76 14.50
CA LEU A 14 14.13 -1.00 13.90
C LEU A 14 14.65 0.34 13.39
N LEU A 15 14.78 0.47 12.07
CA LEU A 15 15.31 1.64 11.38
C LEU A 15 14.24 2.71 11.19
N TYR A 16 12.99 2.29 10.94
CA TYR A 16 11.87 3.19 10.71
C TYR A 16 10.57 2.54 11.18
N LEU A 17 9.70 3.33 11.80
CA LEU A 17 8.36 2.93 12.18
C LEU A 17 7.44 4.13 12.02
N LYS A 18 6.37 3.97 11.26
CA LYS A 18 5.38 5.02 11.05
C LYS A 18 3.97 4.46 11.13
N PRO A 19 3.21 4.80 12.18
CA PRO A 19 1.78 4.54 12.24
C PRO A 19 1.02 5.52 11.34
N PHE A 20 -0.10 5.02 10.78
CA PHE A 20 -1.02 5.73 9.90
C PHE A 20 -2.48 5.70 10.39
N LEU A 21 -2.74 5.08 11.55
CA LEU A 21 -4.04 5.17 12.20
C LEU A 21 -4.26 6.62 12.65
N ALA A 22 -5.29 7.24 12.09
CA ALA A 22 -5.64 8.62 12.35
C ALA A 22 -6.30 8.74 13.72
N GLN A 23 -5.52 8.87 14.79
CA GLN A 23 -5.93 9.49 16.05
C GLN A 23 -4.73 10.22 16.69
N PRO A 24 -4.77 11.56 16.83
CA PRO A 24 -3.63 12.35 17.30
C PRO A 24 -3.38 12.25 18.82
N ASP A 25 -4.36 11.80 19.60
CA ASP A 25 -4.34 11.75 21.08
C ASP A 25 -3.74 10.45 21.65
N ALA A 26 -3.85 9.32 20.94
CA ALA A 26 -3.33 8.01 21.35
C ALA A 26 -1.96 7.64 20.71
N SER A 27 -1.24 8.64 20.21
CA SER A 27 -0.05 8.42 19.36
C SER A 27 1.12 7.67 20.03
N SER A 28 1.28 7.81 21.36
CA SER A 28 2.33 7.10 22.13
C SER A 28 2.05 5.60 22.23
N ASP A 29 0.80 5.25 22.49
CA ASP A 29 0.40 3.89 22.83
C ASP A 29 0.47 3.02 21.57
N TYR A 30 -0.04 3.54 20.45
CA TYR A 30 0.09 2.89 19.14
C TYR A 30 1.55 2.74 18.70
N PHE A 31 2.41 3.71 18.97
CA PHE A 31 3.83 3.59 18.61
C PHE A 31 4.48 2.40 19.30
N LEU A 32 4.22 2.22 20.61
CA LEU A 32 4.76 1.10 21.38
C LEU A 32 4.14 -0.23 20.93
N SER A 33 2.82 -0.28 20.71
CA SER A 33 2.15 -1.48 20.21
C SER A 33 2.70 -1.92 18.85
N PHE A 34 2.87 -1.00 17.89
CA PHE A 34 3.45 -1.33 16.59
C PHE A 34 4.92 -1.72 16.68
N HIS A 35 5.67 -1.15 17.61
CA HIS A 35 7.04 -1.58 17.90
C HIS A 35 7.07 -3.04 18.38
N PHE A 36 6.17 -3.42 19.29
CA PHE A 36 6.03 -4.79 19.75
C PHE A 36 5.62 -5.73 18.61
N ILE A 37 4.57 -5.40 17.86
CA ILE A 37 4.08 -6.19 16.73
C ILE A 37 5.20 -6.43 15.70
N ALA A 38 5.94 -5.38 15.33
CA ALA A 38 7.02 -5.48 14.35
C ALA A 38 8.13 -6.42 14.82
N HIS A 39 8.52 -6.38 16.09
CA HIS A 39 9.55 -7.25 16.64
C HIS A 39 9.07 -8.70 16.80
N SER A 40 7.86 -8.91 17.29
CA SER A 40 7.26 -10.25 17.44
C SER A 40 7.08 -10.96 16.09
N ALA A 41 6.85 -10.21 15.00
CA ALA A 41 6.73 -10.78 13.66
C ALA A 41 8.06 -11.24 13.04
N LEU A 42 9.22 -10.89 13.61
CA LEU A 42 10.52 -11.21 13.01
C LEU A 42 10.84 -12.71 12.98
N ASP A 43 10.36 -13.46 13.96
CA ASP A 43 10.58 -14.91 14.01
C ASP A 43 9.85 -15.60 12.83
N ALA A 44 8.59 -15.23 12.60
CA ALA A 44 7.80 -15.69 11.46
C ALA A 44 8.40 -15.22 10.12
N PHE A 45 8.94 -14.00 10.08
CA PHE A 45 9.66 -13.48 8.91
C PHE A 45 10.86 -14.36 8.55
N ASP A 46 11.68 -14.72 9.54
CA ASP A 46 12.89 -15.49 9.33
C ASP A 46 12.58 -16.93 8.91
N GLU A 47 11.58 -17.56 9.53
CA GLU A 47 11.06 -18.87 9.10
C GLU A 47 10.57 -18.82 7.65
N ARG A 48 9.76 -17.82 7.31
CA ARG A 48 9.23 -17.67 5.96
C ARG A 48 10.34 -17.45 4.95
N SER A 49 11.35 -16.63 5.27
CA SER A 49 12.48 -16.37 4.37
C SER A 49 13.31 -17.63 4.08
N LYS A 50 13.53 -18.49 5.08
CA LYS A 50 14.20 -19.79 4.91
C LYS A 50 13.38 -20.73 4.02
N SER A 51 12.05 -20.71 4.15
CA SER A 51 11.16 -21.53 3.31
C SER A 51 11.20 -21.13 1.83
N VAL A 52 11.30 -19.83 1.53
CA VAL A 52 11.39 -19.31 0.15
C VAL A 52 12.71 -19.75 -0.49
N SER A 53 13.82 -19.61 0.23
CA SER A 53 15.15 -20.02 -0.26
C SER A 53 15.31 -21.52 -0.51
N ARG A 54 14.47 -22.36 0.11
CA ARG A 54 14.47 -23.82 -0.11
C ARG A 54 13.61 -24.27 -1.29
N ARG A 55 12.80 -23.39 -1.90
CA ARG A 55 12.06 -23.76 -3.11
C ARG A 55 13.07 -23.95 -4.25
N PRO A 56 13.01 -25.06 -4.99
CA PRO A 56 13.85 -25.22 -6.18
C PRO A 56 13.51 -24.09 -7.14
N SER A 57 14.43 -23.12 -7.27
CA SER A 57 14.31 -22.08 -8.28
C SER A 57 14.25 -22.79 -9.64
N PRO A 58 13.32 -22.42 -10.54
CA PRO A 58 13.32 -22.97 -11.88
C PRO A 58 14.72 -22.83 -12.48
N SER A 59 15.20 -23.88 -13.14
CA SER A 59 16.56 -24.01 -13.69
C SER A 59 16.96 -22.90 -14.66
N PHE A 60 16.01 -22.05 -15.05
CA PHE A 60 16.24 -20.84 -15.83
C PHE A 60 15.98 -19.59 -14.97
N PRO A 61 16.98 -18.74 -14.72
CA PRO A 61 16.79 -17.47 -14.02
C PRO A 61 15.92 -16.56 -14.90
N SER A 62 14.64 -16.41 -14.54
CA SER A 62 13.78 -15.39 -15.15
C SER A 62 14.25 -14.02 -14.65
N PRO A 63 14.44 -13.02 -15.54
CA PRO A 63 14.91 -11.67 -15.18
C PRO A 63 13.93 -10.87 -14.30
N ALA A 64 12.83 -11.49 -13.85
CA ALA A 64 11.76 -10.88 -13.06
C ALA A 64 11.57 -11.55 -11.68
N SER A 65 12.63 -12.04 -11.03
CA SER A 65 12.55 -12.72 -9.71
C SER A 65 12.24 -11.78 -8.53
N THR A 66 11.52 -10.67 -8.75
CA THR A 66 10.90 -9.85 -7.69
C THR A 66 9.97 -10.67 -6.78
N ASN A 67 9.51 -11.82 -7.26
CA ASN A 67 8.72 -12.77 -6.47
C ASN A 67 9.46 -13.36 -5.27
N ASP A 68 10.79 -13.47 -5.30
CA ASP A 68 11.54 -14.04 -4.17
C ASP A 68 11.67 -13.06 -2.99
N MET A 69 11.52 -11.76 -3.25
CA MET A 69 11.63 -10.72 -2.23
C MET A 69 10.34 -10.57 -1.43
N PHE A 70 9.18 -10.80 -2.05
CA PHE A 70 7.90 -10.72 -1.35
C PHE A 70 7.61 -12.04 -0.62
N LEU A 71 7.58 -12.00 0.72
CA LEU A 71 7.32 -13.19 1.55
C LEU A 71 5.82 -13.47 1.69
N GLY A 72 4.99 -12.46 1.46
CA GLY A 72 3.54 -12.51 1.63
C GLY A 72 3.13 -12.31 3.07
N TYR A 73 1.97 -12.88 3.40
CA TYR A 73 1.46 -12.94 4.76
C TYR A 73 2.41 -13.74 5.67
N LEU A 74 2.68 -13.22 6.87
CA LEU A 74 3.56 -13.84 7.86
C LEU A 74 2.76 -14.46 8.99
N CYS A 75 2.04 -13.62 9.75
CA CYS A 75 1.29 -14.03 10.92
C CYS A 75 0.20 -13.00 11.28
N PRO A 76 -0.83 -13.43 12.04
CA PRO A 76 -1.73 -12.52 12.72
C PRO A 76 -1.13 -12.15 14.10
N ILE A 77 -1.27 -10.90 14.50
CA ILE A 77 -0.90 -10.41 15.83
C ILE A 77 -1.99 -9.45 16.29
N GLU A 78 -2.67 -9.80 17.39
CA GLU A 78 -3.85 -9.07 17.90
C GLU A 78 -4.91 -8.91 16.78
N GLU A 79 -5.32 -7.68 16.46
CA GLU A 79 -6.27 -7.35 15.39
C GLU A 79 -5.57 -6.98 14.07
N PHE A 80 -4.28 -7.29 13.94
CA PHE A 80 -3.44 -6.94 12.81
C PHE A 80 -2.91 -8.16 12.06
N ARG A 81 -2.73 -7.99 10.74
CA ARG A 81 -2.07 -8.95 9.86
C ARG A 81 -0.76 -8.37 9.37
N VAL A 82 0.31 -9.14 9.52
CA VAL A 82 1.66 -8.69 9.16
C VAL A 82 2.09 -9.33 7.85
N TYR A 83 2.57 -8.50 6.93
CA TYR A 83 3.11 -8.90 5.64
C TYR A 83 4.59 -8.54 5.55
N GLY A 84 5.36 -9.41 4.90
CA GLY A 84 6.81 -9.29 4.81
C GLY A 84 7.34 -9.10 3.39
N TYR A 85 8.35 -8.25 3.27
CA TYR A 85 9.18 -8.12 2.08
C TYR A 85 10.65 -8.07 2.49
N LYS A 86 11.47 -8.92 1.88
CA LYS A 86 12.89 -9.06 2.16
C LYS A 86 13.70 -8.56 0.96
N THR A 87 14.55 -7.58 1.20
CA THR A 87 15.50 -7.10 0.18
C THR A 87 16.69 -8.03 0.02
N SER A 88 17.38 -7.94 -1.11
CA SER A 88 18.65 -8.68 -1.34
C SER A 88 19.71 -8.35 -0.28
N THR A 89 19.74 -7.10 0.20
CA THR A 89 20.63 -6.62 1.27
C THR A 89 20.19 -7.03 2.68
N GLN A 90 19.24 -7.97 2.80
CA GLN A 90 18.71 -8.50 4.06
C GLN A 90 17.98 -7.45 4.94
N ILE A 91 17.58 -6.32 4.36
CA ILE A 91 16.66 -5.37 5.01
C ILE A 91 15.25 -5.92 4.89
N LYS A 92 14.51 -5.87 6.00
CA LYS A 92 13.16 -6.43 6.16
C LYS A 92 12.16 -5.29 6.19
N PHE A 93 11.20 -5.30 5.28
CA PHE A 93 10.07 -4.39 5.31
C PHE A 93 8.85 -5.13 5.81
N LEU A 94 8.14 -4.52 6.75
CA LEU A 94 6.92 -5.04 7.34
C LEU A 94 5.79 -4.06 7.07
N ALA A 95 4.68 -4.58 6.56
CA ALA A 95 3.42 -3.85 6.48
C ALA A 95 2.44 -4.49 7.46
N ILE A 96 1.97 -3.68 8.41
CA ILE A 96 1.01 -4.08 9.44
C ILE A 96 -0.34 -3.54 8.98
N LEU A 97 -1.28 -4.43 8.70
CA LEU A 97 -2.60 -4.11 8.17
C LEU A 97 -3.67 -4.45 9.19
N THR A 98 -4.77 -3.69 9.21
CA THR A 98 -5.96 -4.07 9.97
C THR A 98 -6.65 -5.29 9.36
N GLU A 99 -7.18 -6.18 10.20
CA GLU A 99 -7.81 -7.43 9.76
C GLU A 99 -9.10 -7.22 8.95
N ASN A 100 -9.84 -6.14 9.18
CA ASN A 100 -11.19 -5.95 8.64
C ASN A 100 -11.26 -5.64 7.13
N ASN A 101 -10.14 -5.44 6.44
CA ASN A 101 -10.15 -5.03 5.02
C ASN A 101 -9.57 -6.12 4.11
N PRO A 102 -10.10 -6.31 2.90
CA PRO A 102 -9.47 -7.21 1.93
C PRO A 102 -8.06 -6.71 1.56
N VAL A 103 -7.13 -7.65 1.33
CA VAL A 103 -5.74 -7.34 0.98
C VAL A 103 -5.47 -7.81 -0.44
N ARG A 104 -5.09 -6.88 -1.32
CA ARG A 104 -4.65 -7.19 -2.68
C ARG A 104 -3.13 -7.25 -2.69
N GLU A 105 -2.58 -8.46 -2.79
CA GLU A 105 -1.12 -8.67 -2.72
C GLU A 105 -0.36 -7.91 -3.80
N ASN A 106 -0.92 -7.73 -5.01
CA ASN A 106 -0.27 -7.01 -6.10
C ASN A 106 -0.05 -5.52 -5.77
N ASP A 107 -1.03 -4.89 -5.14
CA ASP A 107 -0.92 -3.49 -4.71
C ASP A 107 0.06 -3.38 -3.56
N LEU A 108 0.02 -4.33 -2.63
CA LEU A 108 0.94 -4.36 -1.51
C LEU A 108 2.40 -4.58 -1.97
N LYS A 109 2.62 -5.43 -2.97
CA LYS A 109 3.91 -5.58 -3.65
C LYS A 109 4.38 -4.25 -4.25
N SER A 110 3.47 -3.50 -4.87
CA SER A 110 3.78 -2.18 -5.44
C SER A 110 4.21 -1.18 -4.36
N VAL A 111 3.53 -1.18 -3.20
CA VAL A 111 3.94 -0.38 -2.03
C VAL A 111 5.35 -0.76 -1.55
N PHE A 112 5.63 -2.06 -1.42
CA PHE A 112 6.96 -2.52 -0.99
C PHE A 112 8.07 -2.19 -2.00
N GLN A 113 7.80 -2.28 -3.30
CA GLN A 113 8.74 -1.87 -4.34
C GLN A 113 9.02 -0.36 -4.28
N GLY A 114 7.96 0.46 -4.15
CA GLY A 114 8.10 1.90 -3.95
C GLY A 114 8.91 2.24 -2.70
N LEU A 115 8.68 1.51 -1.61
CA LEU A 115 9.43 1.66 -0.36
C LEU A 115 10.90 1.28 -0.54
N HIS A 116 11.20 0.20 -1.27
CA HIS A 116 12.56 -0.19 -1.60
C HIS A 116 13.29 0.91 -2.37
N ILE A 117 12.67 1.49 -3.40
CA ILE A 117 13.24 2.58 -4.19
C ILE A 117 13.51 3.81 -3.31
N LEU A 118 12.57 4.16 -2.42
CA LEU A 118 12.74 5.25 -1.45
C LEU A 118 13.90 4.99 -0.48
N TYR A 119 14.02 3.75 0.00
CA TYR A 119 15.09 3.36 0.91
C TYR A 119 16.47 3.43 0.23
N VAL A 120 16.59 2.96 -1.01
CA VAL A 120 17.81 3.08 -1.81
C VAL A 120 18.15 4.55 -2.06
N SER A 121 17.16 5.38 -2.41
CA SER A 121 17.36 6.82 -2.60
C SER A 121 17.83 7.51 -1.31
N TYR A 122 17.34 7.06 -0.15
CA TYR A 122 17.81 7.55 1.16
C TYR A 122 19.27 7.16 1.43
N LEU A 123 19.68 5.93 1.09
CA LEU A 123 21.06 5.46 1.27
C LEU A 123 22.05 6.13 0.31
N GLN A 124 21.60 6.56 -0.87
CA GLN A 124 22.43 7.28 -1.83
C GLN A 124 22.72 8.74 -1.42
N SER A 125 22.08 9.25 -0.37
CA SER A 125 22.38 10.57 0.17
C SER A 125 23.71 10.54 0.94
N PRO A 126 24.71 11.37 0.58
CA PRO A 126 26.03 11.38 1.19
C PRO A 126 26.04 11.82 2.66
N PHE A 127 24.94 12.41 3.15
CA PHE A 127 24.78 12.87 4.53
C PHE A 127 23.82 11.99 5.36
N SER A 128 23.27 10.92 4.78
CA SER A 128 22.42 10.00 5.51
C SER A 128 23.28 9.06 6.36
N PRO A 129 23.01 8.91 7.67
CA PRO A 129 23.70 7.93 8.47
C PRO A 129 23.40 6.52 7.93
N LEU A 130 24.45 5.77 7.62
CA LEU A 130 24.36 4.37 7.14
C LEU A 130 23.84 3.43 8.23
N THR A 131 23.94 3.85 9.50
CA THR A 131 23.53 3.10 10.67
C THR A 131 22.69 3.98 11.59
N GLY A 132 21.50 3.51 11.98
CA GLY A 132 20.63 4.21 12.91
C GLY A 132 19.23 4.46 12.34
N LYS A 133 18.43 5.21 13.11
CA LYS A 133 17.04 5.51 12.74
C LYS A 133 17.00 6.42 11.51
N ILE A 134 16.10 6.13 10.57
CA ILE A 134 15.84 6.97 9.40
C ILE A 134 15.05 8.19 9.84
N THR A 135 15.70 9.36 9.82
CA THR A 135 15.09 10.65 10.22
C THR A 135 14.69 11.52 9.02
N SER A 136 14.92 11.05 7.79
CA SER A 136 14.65 11.83 6.58
C SER A 136 13.16 12.09 6.38
N GLU A 137 12.81 13.38 6.28
CA GLU A 137 11.45 13.82 5.99
C GLU A 137 11.02 13.42 4.57
N ARG A 138 11.95 13.47 3.60
CA ARG A 138 11.69 13.06 2.22
C ARG A 138 11.28 11.59 2.14
N PHE A 139 11.97 10.73 2.89
CA PHE A 139 11.61 9.31 3.00
C PHE A 139 10.22 9.15 3.61
N SER A 140 9.96 9.81 4.74
CA SER A 140 8.67 9.73 5.45
C SER A 140 7.48 10.16 4.60
N LYS A 141 7.59 11.31 3.91
CA LYS A 141 6.57 11.81 2.97
C LYS A 141 6.37 10.86 1.78
N GLY A 142 7.44 10.24 1.31
CA GLY A 142 7.38 9.24 0.25
C GLY A 142 6.58 8.01 0.67
N VAL A 143 6.86 7.46 1.86
CA VAL A 143 6.13 6.31 2.42
C VAL A 143 4.66 6.66 2.65
N GLU A 144 4.39 7.83 3.23
CA GLU A 144 3.02 8.31 3.46
C GLU A 144 2.21 8.37 2.16
N ARG A 145 2.79 8.90 1.08
CA ARG A 145 2.14 8.92 -0.23
C ARG A 145 1.78 7.52 -0.73
N GLN A 146 2.70 6.55 -0.61
CA GLN A 146 2.45 5.18 -1.04
C GLN A 146 1.30 4.54 -0.24
N VAL A 147 1.29 4.77 1.08
CA VAL A 147 0.25 4.24 1.98
C VAL A 147 -1.10 4.90 1.74
N VAL A 148 -1.15 6.21 1.50
CA VAL A 148 -2.39 6.94 1.19
C VAL A 148 -3.01 6.40 -0.10
N VAL A 149 -2.21 6.24 -1.17
CA VAL A 149 -2.69 5.68 -2.43
C VAL A 149 -3.23 4.25 -2.24
N TYR A 150 -2.51 3.40 -1.51
CA TYR A 150 -2.97 2.05 -1.21
C TYR A 150 -4.28 2.08 -0.41
N ASN A 151 -4.36 2.83 0.68
CA ASN A 151 -5.53 2.88 1.54
C ASN A 151 -6.76 3.41 0.79
N GLN A 152 -6.61 4.45 -0.05
CA GLN A 152 -7.70 4.95 -0.90
C GLN A 152 -8.21 3.89 -1.88
N SER A 153 -7.31 3.11 -2.47
CA SER A 153 -7.65 2.07 -3.44
C SER A 153 -8.42 0.89 -2.84
N ILE A 154 -8.35 0.70 -1.51
CA ILE A 154 -9.11 -0.32 -0.77
C ILE A 154 -10.51 0.21 -0.42
N SER A 155 -10.61 1.48 0.00
CA SER A 155 -11.88 2.11 0.39
C SER A 155 -12.85 2.30 -0.79
N SER A 156 -12.36 2.57 -2.01
CA SER A 156 -13.23 2.71 -3.18
C SER A 156 -13.95 1.42 -3.56
N ASN A 157 -13.43 0.26 -3.15
CA ASN A 157 -13.94 -1.05 -3.57
C ASN A 157 -14.88 -1.68 -2.54
N SER A 158 -14.77 -1.32 -1.26
CA SER A 158 -15.67 -1.82 -0.20
C SER A 158 -17.10 -1.26 -0.30
N ALA A 159 -17.33 -0.23 -1.12
CA ALA A 159 -18.66 0.34 -1.37
C ALA A 159 -19.54 -0.48 -2.32
N HIS A 160 -18.99 -1.52 -2.99
CA HIS A 160 -19.73 -2.27 -4.03
C HIS A 160 -20.18 -3.68 -3.61
N GLU A 161 -19.89 -4.14 -2.38
CA GLU A 161 -20.31 -5.46 -1.87
C GLU A 161 -21.36 -5.40 -0.75
N GLY A 162 -21.97 -4.23 -0.50
CA GLY A 162 -23.06 -4.06 0.46
C GLY A 162 -24.42 -3.83 -0.19
N GLY A 163 -24.94 -4.79 -0.97
CA GLY A 163 -26.22 -4.60 -1.67
C GLY A 163 -26.77 -5.80 -2.43
N GLY A 164 -26.54 -7.03 -1.96
CA GLY A 164 -27.15 -8.23 -2.52
C GLY A 164 -28.50 -8.53 -1.86
N GLY A 165 -29.55 -7.75 -2.19
CA GLY A 165 -30.89 -7.92 -1.60
C GLY A 165 -32.00 -7.42 -2.53
N LEU A 166 -32.41 -8.30 -3.44
CA LEU A 166 -33.75 -8.41 -4.04
C LEU A 166 -34.46 -7.09 -4.42
N ALA A 167 -34.20 -6.56 -5.62
CA ALA A 167 -35.12 -5.64 -6.29
C ALA A 167 -35.80 -6.37 -7.45
N THR A 168 -37.03 -6.80 -7.18
CA THR A 168 -37.97 -7.31 -8.16
C THR A 168 -38.33 -6.23 -9.18
N LEU A 169 -38.51 -6.70 -10.41
CA LEU A 169 -39.01 -6.00 -11.57
C LEU A 169 -40.22 -5.12 -11.24
N SER A 170 -40.18 -3.84 -11.60
CA SER A 170 -41.40 -3.15 -12.03
C SER A 170 -41.10 -2.02 -13.00
N SER A 171 -41.74 -2.15 -14.15
CA SER A 171 -41.77 -1.27 -15.30
C SER A 171 -42.28 0.13 -14.98
N SER A 172 -41.64 1.15 -15.56
CA SER A 172 -42.38 2.28 -16.15
C SER A 172 -41.47 3.08 -17.08
N ARG A 173 -41.61 2.73 -18.36
CA ARG A 173 -41.15 3.45 -19.54
C ARG A 173 -42.11 4.63 -19.73
N LEU A 174 -41.65 5.87 -19.59
CA LEU A 174 -42.36 7.05 -20.09
C LEU A 174 -41.39 7.92 -20.89
N LEU A 175 -41.80 8.16 -22.14
CA LEU A 175 -41.09 8.86 -23.21
C LEU A 175 -40.98 10.37 -22.90
N PRO A 176 -39.93 11.07 -23.35
CA PRO A 176 -39.97 12.52 -23.43
C PRO A 176 -40.78 12.97 -24.66
N SER A 177 -41.84 13.73 -24.40
CA SER A 177 -42.67 14.38 -25.40
C SER A 177 -41.99 15.60 -26.01
N THR A 178 -42.15 15.71 -27.32
CA THR A 178 -41.70 16.77 -28.20
C THR A 178 -42.43 18.09 -27.93
N SER A 179 -41.73 19.22 -27.96
CA SER A 179 -42.30 20.48 -28.48
C SER A 179 -41.19 21.39 -29.02
N SER A 180 -41.58 22.15 -30.02
CA SER A 180 -40.78 22.56 -31.16
C SER A 180 -40.38 24.04 -31.10
N ILE A 181 -39.20 24.34 -31.66
CA ILE A 181 -38.87 25.43 -32.60
C ILE A 181 -39.42 26.85 -32.30
N SER A 182 -38.51 27.81 -32.11
CA SER A 182 -38.55 29.07 -32.88
C SER A 182 -37.13 29.57 -33.17
N ALA A 183 -36.89 29.83 -34.45
CA ALA A 183 -35.66 30.37 -35.00
C ALA A 183 -35.52 31.87 -34.75
N SER A 184 -34.28 32.37 -34.74
CA SER A 184 -33.95 33.71 -35.20
C SER A 184 -32.53 33.72 -35.72
N PHE A 185 -32.44 33.81 -37.04
CA PHE A 185 -31.26 33.94 -37.86
C PHE A 185 -30.94 35.44 -37.95
N SER A 186 -29.71 35.86 -37.68
CA SER A 186 -29.19 37.07 -38.32
C SER A 186 -27.69 36.93 -38.53
N SER A 187 -27.35 36.79 -39.80
CA SER A 187 -26.04 36.78 -40.40
C SER A 187 -25.44 38.19 -40.47
N SER A 188 -24.14 38.31 -40.25
CA SER A 188 -23.33 39.33 -40.92
C SER A 188 -21.92 38.78 -41.11
N LEU A 189 -21.66 38.31 -42.34
CA LEU A 189 -20.32 38.19 -42.89
C LEU A 189 -19.72 39.59 -43.05
N THR A 190 -18.45 39.76 -42.71
CA THR A 190 -17.49 40.37 -43.65
C THR A 190 -16.12 39.77 -43.44
N SER A 191 -15.57 39.26 -44.53
CA SER A 191 -14.16 38.92 -44.73
C SER A 191 -13.36 40.21 -44.93
N GLY A 192 -12.12 40.24 -44.44
CA GLY A 192 -11.14 41.25 -44.81
C GLY A 192 -9.78 40.83 -44.31
N THR A 193 -8.87 40.60 -45.26
CA THR A 193 -7.44 40.35 -45.15
C THR A 193 -6.70 41.25 -44.17
#